data_AF-A0AAN8WQJ4-F1
#
_entry.id   AF-A0AAN8WQJ4-F1
#
_cell.length_a   1.000
_cell.length_b   1.000
_cell.length_c   1.000
_cell.angle_alpha   90.00
_cell.angle_beta   90.00
_cell.angle_gamma   90.00
#
_symmetry.space_group_name_H-M   'P 1'
#
loop_
_entity.id
_entity.type
_entity.pdbx_description
1 polymer ?
#
loop_
_entity_poly.entity_id
_entity_poly.type
_entity_poly.pdbx_seq_one_letter_code
_entity_poly.pdbx_strand_id
1 'polypeptide(L)'
;MSQRLSSGHEVSVMSEEWLANMEKDQTGYKKGMIKLLPEGWLVPTSYLDYEKKIHNFKFRPTDVVLMTMPKSGTTWTQEILWTMLHNPNLDNPNADMHILIRAPQIE
;
A
#
# COMPACT_ATOMS: atom_id res chain seq x y z
N MET A 1 -24.92 -5.66 -1.67
CA MET A 1 -25.05 -4.35 -2.34
C MET A 1 -23.66 -3.93 -2.76
N SER A 2 -23.43 -3.61 -4.04
CA SER A 2 -22.12 -3.13 -4.53
C SER A 2 -21.83 -1.76 -3.90
N GLN A 3 -20.74 -1.66 -3.13
CA GLN A 3 -20.29 -0.38 -2.58
C GLN A 3 -19.36 0.27 -3.59
N ARG A 4 -19.62 1.54 -3.93
CA ARG A 4 -18.74 2.35 -4.78
C ARG A 4 -17.80 3.20 -3.92
N LEU A 5 -16.51 3.17 -4.21
CA LEU A 5 -15.46 3.88 -3.47
C LEU A 5 -15.22 5.29 -4.02
N SER A 6 -14.48 6.13 -3.27
CA SER A 6 -14.11 7.48 -3.71
C SER A 6 -13.29 7.46 -5.00
N SER A 7 -12.51 6.40 -5.22
CA SER A 7 -11.74 6.16 -6.45
C SER A 7 -12.61 5.78 -7.66
N GLY A 8 -13.94 5.67 -7.50
CA GLY A 8 -14.87 5.30 -8.55
C GLY A 8 -15.05 3.79 -8.75
N HIS A 9 -14.18 2.96 -8.17
CA HIS A 9 -14.22 1.50 -8.24
C HIS A 9 -15.42 0.92 -7.48
N GLU A 10 -15.90 -0.24 -7.94
CA GLU A 10 -16.92 -1.03 -7.26
C GLU A 10 -16.31 -2.19 -6.48
N VAL A 11 -16.81 -2.40 -5.26
CA VAL A 11 -16.39 -3.50 -4.39
C VAL A 11 -17.22 -4.74 -4.70
N SER A 12 -16.55 -5.77 -5.19
CA SER A 12 -17.10 -7.12 -5.31
C SER A 12 -16.61 -7.99 -4.15
N VAL A 13 -17.55 -8.55 -3.40
CA VAL A 13 -17.27 -9.61 -2.43
C VAL A 13 -16.95 -10.89 -3.22
N MET A 14 -15.91 -11.61 -2.81
CA MET A 14 -15.48 -12.85 -3.46
C MET A 14 -16.32 -14.03 -2.99
N SER A 15 -16.35 -15.13 -3.75
CA SER A 15 -17.09 -16.33 -3.36
C SER A 15 -16.52 -16.94 -2.08
N GLU A 16 -17.38 -17.60 -1.29
CA GLU A 16 -17.00 -18.26 -0.04
C GLU A 16 -15.90 -19.31 -0.26
N GLU A 17 -15.97 -20.06 -1.37
CA GLU A 17 -14.94 -21.04 -1.75
C GLU A 17 -13.57 -20.39 -1.98
N TRP A 18 -13.55 -19.22 -2.63
CA TRP A 18 -12.30 -18.52 -2.91
C TRP A 18 -11.69 -17.96 -1.63
N LEU A 19 -12.52 -17.37 -0.77
CA LEU A 19 -12.10 -16.89 0.55
C LEU A 19 -11.54 -18.03 1.41
N ALA A 20 -12.22 -19.19 1.44
CA ALA A 20 -11.78 -20.36 2.20
C ALA A 20 -10.45 -20.95 1.71
N ASN A 21 -10.18 -20.89 0.41
CA ASN A 21 -8.88 -21.32 -0.13
C ASN A 21 -7.79 -20.31 0.20
N MET A 22 -8.09 -19.02 0.13
CA MET A 22 -7.10 -17.99 0.42
C MET A 22 -6.77 -17.89 1.92
N GLU A 23 -7.71 -18.14 2.83
CA GLU A 23 -7.45 -18.19 4.28
C GLU A 23 -6.43 -19.27 4.66
N LYS A 24 -6.34 -20.37 3.90
CA LYS A 24 -5.32 -21.42 4.12
C LYS A 24 -3.91 -20.89 3.84
N ASP A 25 -3.77 -20.09 2.80
CA ASP A 25 -2.47 -19.61 2.30
C ASP A 25 -2.09 -18.22 2.85
N GLN A 26 -3.07 -17.42 3.29
CA GLN A 26 -2.90 -16.02 3.69
C GLN A 26 -3.49 -15.72 5.07
N THR A 27 -2.86 -16.28 6.10
CA THR A 27 -3.28 -16.11 7.51
C THR A 27 -3.13 -14.68 8.06
N GLY A 28 -2.44 -13.79 7.34
CA GLY A 28 -2.20 -12.40 7.75
C GLY A 28 -3.41 -11.47 7.62
N TYR A 29 -4.33 -11.74 6.68
CA TYR A 29 -5.46 -10.86 6.38
C TYR A 29 -6.75 -11.32 7.07
N LYS A 30 -6.83 -11.07 8.38
CA LYS A 30 -7.94 -11.55 9.24
C LYS A 30 -9.35 -11.05 8.85
N LYS A 31 -9.44 -9.93 8.13
CA LYS A 31 -10.72 -9.39 7.61
C LYS A 31 -11.04 -9.88 6.19
N GLY A 32 -10.21 -10.75 5.61
CA GLY A 32 -10.31 -11.21 4.22
C GLY A 32 -9.82 -10.17 3.20
N MET A 33 -10.11 -10.45 1.93
CA MET A 33 -9.81 -9.58 0.79
C MET A 33 -11.08 -9.28 0.00
N ILE A 34 -11.05 -8.16 -0.73
CA ILE A 34 -12.10 -7.73 -1.64
C ILE A 34 -11.52 -7.52 -3.03
N LYS A 35 -12.37 -7.57 -4.05
CA LYS A 35 -12.00 -7.30 -5.44
C LYS A 35 -12.56 -5.94 -5.89
N LEU A 36 -11.69 -5.07 -6.41
CA LEU A 36 -12.07 -3.77 -6.97
C LEU A 36 -12.26 -3.88 -8.48
N LEU A 37 -13.43 -3.50 -8.98
CA LEU A 37 -13.80 -3.53 -10.39
C LEU A 37 -13.66 -2.14 -11.06
N PRO A 38 -13.38 -2.08 -12.37
CA PRO A 38 -13.39 -3.18 -13.35
C PRO A 38 -12.11 -4.03 -13.48
N GLU A 39 -10.96 -3.54 -13.06
CA GLU A 39 -9.65 -4.17 -13.30
C GLU A 39 -9.45 -5.47 -12.51
N GLY A 40 -10.15 -5.59 -11.38
CA GLY A 40 -10.12 -6.78 -10.56
C GLY A 40 -8.98 -6.83 -9.54
N TRP A 41 -8.49 -5.67 -9.08
CA TRP A 41 -7.46 -5.59 -8.04
C TRP A 41 -7.91 -6.25 -6.74
N LEU A 42 -7.05 -7.06 -6.15
CA LEU A 42 -7.28 -7.68 -4.85
C LEU A 42 -6.62 -6.85 -3.77
N VAL A 43 -7.42 -6.39 -2.81
CA VAL A 43 -6.93 -5.60 -1.67
C VAL A 43 -7.51 -6.16 -0.36
N PRO A 44 -6.82 -5.98 0.78
CA PRO A 44 -7.36 -6.35 2.08
C PRO A 44 -8.66 -5.60 2.36
N THR A 45 -9.63 -6.26 3.01
CA THR A 45 -10.91 -5.62 3.38
C THR A 45 -10.69 -4.38 4.26
N SER A 46 -9.60 -4.33 5.04
CA SER A 46 -9.20 -3.17 5.84
C SER A 46 -8.90 -1.92 5.02
N TYR A 47 -8.66 -2.03 3.71
CA TYR A 47 -8.54 -0.86 2.82
C TYR A 47 -9.79 0.04 2.89
N LEU A 48 -10.97 -0.55 3.07
CA LEU A 48 -12.22 0.20 3.21
C LEU A 48 -12.24 1.14 4.42
N ASP A 49 -11.49 0.82 5.48
CA ASP A 49 -11.37 1.66 6.68
C ASP A 49 -10.62 2.98 6.36
N TYR A 50 -9.82 3.00 5.29
CA TYR A 50 -8.91 4.11 4.94
C TYR A 50 -9.14 4.70 3.54
N GLU A 51 -9.97 4.12 2.68
CA GLU A 51 -10.13 4.51 1.27
C GLU A 51 -10.33 6.02 1.07
N LYS A 52 -11.18 6.65 1.90
CA LYS A 52 -11.44 8.11 1.82
C LYS A 52 -10.24 8.94 2.23
N LYS A 53 -9.47 8.46 3.21
CA LYS A 53 -8.27 9.17 3.70
C LYS A 53 -7.16 9.10 2.67
N ILE A 54 -6.95 7.92 2.08
CA ILE A 54 -5.96 7.70 1.01
C ILE A 54 -6.34 8.52 -0.22
N HIS A 55 -7.59 8.41 -0.70
CA HIS A 55 -8.05 9.13 -1.89
C HIS A 55 -7.94 10.66 -1.74
N ASN A 56 -8.23 11.19 -0.55
CA ASN A 56 -8.18 12.64 -0.31
C ASN A 56 -6.83 13.12 0.25
N PHE A 57 -5.82 12.26 0.33
CA PHE A 57 -4.50 12.62 0.82
C PHE A 57 -3.94 13.79 0.00
N LYS A 58 -3.36 14.78 0.70
CA LYS A 58 -2.84 15.99 0.09
C LYS A 58 -1.33 15.94 0.06
N PHE A 59 -0.79 15.62 -1.11
CA PHE A 59 0.65 15.69 -1.38
C PHE A 59 1.13 17.14 -1.32
N ARG A 60 2.37 17.30 -0.86
CA ARG A 60 3.12 18.55 -0.89
C ARG A 60 3.96 18.59 -2.17
N PRO A 61 4.32 19.80 -2.67
CA PRO A 61 5.16 19.92 -3.87
C PRO A 61 6.55 19.24 -3.76
N THR A 62 7.01 18.98 -2.54
CA THR A 62 8.31 18.34 -2.26
C THR A 62 8.21 16.84 -2.00
N ASP A 63 7.01 16.26 -1.99
CA ASP A 63 6.84 14.84 -1.71
C ASP A 63 7.37 14.00 -2.87
N VAL A 64 8.08 12.92 -2.55
CA VAL A 64 8.54 11.91 -3.51
C VAL A 64 7.73 10.64 -3.26
N VAL A 65 7.04 10.16 -4.29
CA VAL A 65 6.19 8.97 -4.21
C VAL A 65 6.83 7.82 -4.96
N LEU A 66 7.11 6.72 -4.26
CA LEU A 66 7.53 5.46 -4.85
C LEU A 66 6.32 4.51 -4.92
N MET A 67 5.84 4.24 -6.14
CA MET A 67 4.73 3.32 -6.39
C MET A 67 5.24 2.10 -7.14
N THR A 68 5.02 0.92 -6.58
CA THR A 68 5.50 -0.35 -7.14
C THR A 68 4.53 -1.46 -6.79
N MET A 69 4.44 -2.49 -7.63
CA MET A 69 3.83 -3.75 -7.20
C MET A 69 4.62 -4.36 -6.04
N PRO A 70 3.94 -5.05 -5.09
CA PRO A 70 4.63 -5.69 -3.98
C PRO A 70 5.74 -6.62 -4.48
N LYS A 71 6.89 -6.55 -3.79
CA LYS A 71 8.09 -7.37 -4.06
C LYS A 71 8.88 -7.00 -5.33
N SER A 72 8.59 -5.87 -5.97
CA SER A 72 9.36 -5.36 -7.13
C SER A 72 10.57 -4.48 -6.77
N GLY A 73 11.18 -4.67 -5.60
CA GLY A 73 12.38 -3.92 -5.19
C GLY A 73 12.11 -2.60 -4.45
N THR A 74 10.91 -2.40 -3.90
CA THR A 74 10.50 -1.16 -3.22
C THR A 74 11.48 -0.73 -2.12
N THR A 75 11.92 -1.66 -1.27
CA THR A 75 12.85 -1.38 -0.16
C THR A 75 14.20 -0.86 -0.66
N TRP A 76 14.74 -1.44 -1.73
CA TRP A 76 16.01 -0.98 -2.30
C TRP A 76 15.87 0.43 -2.86
N THR A 77 14.80 0.70 -3.60
CA THR A 77 14.56 2.03 -4.16
C THR A 77 14.29 3.07 -3.07
N GLN A 78 13.61 2.71 -1.97
CA GLN A 78 13.45 3.60 -0.80
C GLN A 78 14.80 4.01 -0.21
N GLU A 79 15.72 3.07 -0.01
CA GLU A 79 17.07 3.38 0.51
C GLU A 79 17.88 4.25 -0.43
N ILE A 80 17.85 3.95 -1.73
CA ILE A 80 18.56 4.73 -2.76
C ILE A 80 18.04 6.16 -2.78
N LEU A 81 16.72 6.35 -2.89
CA LEU A 81 16.10 7.67 -2.94
C LEU A 81 16.36 8.46 -1.66
N TRP A 82 16.19 7.84 -0.49
CA TRP A 82 16.41 8.54 0.78
C TRP A 82 17.86 8.98 0.92
N THR A 83 18.81 8.11 0.57
CA THR A 83 20.25 8.42 0.60
C THR A 83 20.60 9.55 -0.35
N MET A 84 20.10 9.52 -1.59
CA MET A 84 20.33 10.59 -2.56
C MET A 84 19.80 11.95 -2.07
N LEU A 85 18.63 11.96 -1.42
CA LEU A 85 17.98 13.20 -0.99
C LEU A 85 18.51 13.75 0.34
N HIS A 86 18.92 12.88 1.27
CA HIS A 86 19.19 13.26 2.65
C HIS A 86 20.59 12.87 3.14
N ASN A 87 21.31 12.01 2.43
CA ASN A 87 22.62 11.50 2.85
C ASN A 87 23.63 11.38 1.70
N PRO A 88 23.87 12.45 0.90
CA PRO A 88 24.72 12.38 -0.29
C PRO A 88 26.20 12.08 0.03
N ASN A 89 26.65 12.41 1.24
CA ASN A 89 28.03 12.19 1.69
C ASN A 89 28.20 10.95 2.59
N LEU A 90 27.13 10.17 2.79
CA LEU A 90 27.11 8.97 3.63
C LEU A 90 27.47 9.18 5.12
N ASP A 91 27.18 10.38 5.65
CA ASP A 91 27.51 10.80 7.03
C ASP A 91 26.28 11.22 7.87
N ASN A 92 25.07 11.12 7.32
CA ASN A 92 23.84 11.45 8.04
C ASN A 92 23.56 10.43 9.16
N PRO A 93 23.50 10.85 10.44
CA PRO A 93 23.30 9.93 11.57
C PRO A 93 21.94 9.23 11.57
N ASN A 94 20.98 9.74 10.80
CA ASN A 94 19.67 9.13 10.66
C ASN A 94 19.64 8.00 9.62
N ALA A 95 20.74 7.72 8.91
CA ALA A 95 20.79 6.64 7.91
C ALA A 95 20.45 5.26 8.50
N ASP A 96 20.82 5.02 9.76
CA ASP A 96 20.55 3.78 10.48
C ASP A 96 19.12 3.69 11.03
N MET A 97 18.31 4.75 10.90
CA MET A 97 16.91 4.71 11.29
C MET A 97 16.15 3.69 10.44
N HIS A 98 15.23 2.98 11.09
CA HIS A 98 14.37 2.01 10.43
C HIS A 98 13.63 2.64 9.24
N ILE A 99 13.60 1.92 8.11
CA ILE A 99 13.12 2.43 6.83
C ILE A 99 11.69 2.97 6.89
N LEU A 100 10.81 2.36 7.69
CA LEU A 100 9.42 2.80 7.87
C LEU A 100 9.29 4.19 8.51
N ILE A 101 10.34 4.67 9.19
CA ILE A 101 10.36 6.04 9.74
C ILE A 101 10.82 7.02 8.65
N ARG A 102 11.73 6.59 7.78
CA ARG A 102 12.32 7.41 6.71
C ARG A 102 11.45 7.48 5.45
N ALA A 103 10.66 6.45 5.19
CA ALA A 103 9.77 6.30 4.04
C ALA A 103 8.41 5.77 4.53
N PRO A 104 7.51 6.66 4.99
CA PRO A 104 6.19 6.23 5.47
C PRO A 104 5.37 5.61 4.34
N GLN A 105 4.62 4.56 4.66
CA GLN A 105 3.73 3.87 3.74
C GLN A 105 2.31 4.44 3.83
N ILE A 106 1.67 4.65 2.67
CA ILE A 106 0.31 5.18 2.59
C ILE A 106 -0.76 4.08 2.66
N GLU A 107 -0.42 2.87 2.24
CA GLU A 107 -1.26 1.66 2.21
C GLU A 107 -0.47 0.41 2.59
#